data_AF-A0A7J9I9W5-F1
#
_entry.id   AF-A0A7J9I9W5-F1
#
_cell.length_a   1.000
_cell.length_b   1.000
_cell.length_c   1.000
_cell.angle_alpha   90.00
_cell.angle_beta   90.00
_cell.angle_gamma   90.00
#
_symmetry.space_group_name_H-M   'P 1'
#
loop_
_entity.id
_entity.type
_entity.pdbx_description
1 polymer ?
#
loop_
_entity_poly.entity_id
_entity_poly.type
_entity_poly.pdbx_seq_one_letter_code
_entity_poly.pdbx_strand_id
1 'polypeptide(L)'
;MVLTGFRFSPTDEEVIEILSQKVSGNTSMAAFDFIIQKNIYDFEPQELHGPTSFPPFSESESTIGLNKNERYYYCRRETDSREVMGRGWWKATSHVKAVSSPNGEVMGYKRPLTFH
;
A
#
# COMPACT_ATOMS: atom_id res chain seq x y z
N MET A 1 -7.20 18.05 11.50
CA MET A 1 -6.09 18.97 11.13
C MET A 1 -4.80 18.37 11.69
N VAL A 2 -3.91 17.86 10.85
CA VAL A 2 -2.61 17.33 11.28
C VAL A 2 -1.63 18.49 11.49
N LEU A 3 -0.85 18.40 12.57
CA LEU A 3 0.15 19.42 12.90
C LEU A 3 1.26 19.46 11.84
N THR A 4 1.74 20.66 11.53
CA THR A 4 2.87 20.84 10.61
C THR A 4 4.06 19.99 11.04
N GLY A 5 4.55 19.12 10.15
CA GLY A 5 5.67 18.20 10.40
C GLY A 5 5.25 16.76 10.70
N PHE A 6 3.99 16.51 11.05
CA PHE A 6 3.46 15.16 11.17
C PHE A 6 3.07 14.61 9.80
N ARG A 7 3.43 13.36 9.55
CA ARG A 7 3.14 12.64 8.31
C ARG A 7 2.75 11.20 8.63
N PHE A 8 1.99 10.60 7.73
CA PHE A 8 1.80 9.17 7.75
C PHE A 8 3.13 8.48 7.37
N SER A 9 3.78 7.87 8.36
CA SER A 9 5.06 7.20 8.22
C SER A 9 5.05 5.92 9.07
N PRO A 10 4.20 4.94 8.73
CA PRO A 10 3.99 3.77 9.57
C PRO A 10 5.21 2.83 9.56
N THR A 11 5.35 2.03 10.61
CA THR A 11 6.31 0.92 10.64
C THR A 11 5.82 -0.26 9.80
N ASP A 12 6.71 -1.25 9.56
CA ASP A 12 6.32 -2.46 8.82
C ASP A 12 5.20 -3.23 9.56
N GLU A 13 5.24 -3.23 10.90
CA GLU A 13 4.25 -3.86 11.78
C GLU A 13 2.89 -3.14 11.66
N GLU A 14 2.88 -1.81 11.78
CA GLU A 14 1.67 -0.99 11.67
C GLU A 14 0.99 -1.16 10.31
N VAL A 15 1.76 -1.25 9.21
CA VAL A 15 1.21 -1.52 7.88
C VAL A 15 0.51 -2.88 7.82
N ILE A 16 1.08 -3.92 8.43
CA ILE A 16 0.47 -5.26 8.45
C ILE A 16 -0.79 -5.28 9.30
N GLU A 17 -0.81 -4.59 10.44
CA GLU A 17 -2.00 -4.45 11.27
C GLU A 17 -3.13 -3.74 10.52
N ILE A 18 -2.84 -2.62 9.86
CA ILE A 18 -3.81 -1.89 9.03
C ILE A 18 -4.32 -2.80 7.90
N LEU A 19 -3.45 -3.55 7.24
CA LEU A 19 -3.84 -4.51 6.20
C LEU A 19 -4.79 -5.59 6.75
N SER A 20 -4.46 -6.17 7.91
CA SER A 20 -5.29 -7.19 8.58
C SER A 20 -6.69 -6.66 8.89
N GLN A 21 -6.79 -5.42 9.39
CA GLN A 21 -8.06 -4.76 9.66
C GLN A 21 -8.87 -4.49 8.39
N LYS A 22 -8.22 -4.01 7.31
CA LYS A 22 -8.87 -3.79 6.00
C LYS A 22 -9.42 -5.08 5.41
N VAL A 23 -8.66 -6.18 5.48
CA VAL A 23 -9.09 -7.49 4.96
C VAL A 23 -10.22 -8.10 5.78
N SER A 24 -10.25 -7.85 7.09
CA SER A 24 -11.31 -8.32 8.00
C SER A 24 -12.65 -7.59 7.81
N GLY A 25 -12.72 -6.58 6.92
CA GLY A 25 -13.94 -5.82 6.67
C GLY A 25 -14.31 -4.87 7.81
N ASN A 26 -13.36 -4.47 8.65
CA ASN A 26 -13.63 -3.57 9.76
C ASN A 26 -13.92 -2.14 9.26
N THR A 27 -15.18 -1.71 9.37
CA THR A 27 -15.66 -0.40 8.92
C THR A 27 -15.16 0.78 9.78
N SER A 28 -14.51 0.53 10.93
CA SER A 28 -13.92 1.60 11.77
C SER A 28 -12.66 2.25 11.18
N MET A 29 -12.30 1.91 9.94
CA MET A 29 -11.06 2.30 9.26
C MET A 29 -11.17 3.58 8.40
N ALA A 30 -12.12 4.47 8.67
CA ALA A 30 -12.31 5.72 7.90
C ALA A 30 -11.03 6.58 7.83
N ALA A 31 -10.17 6.51 8.86
CA ALA A 31 -8.87 7.16 8.88
C ALA A 31 -7.88 6.61 7.82
N PHE A 32 -8.15 5.46 7.22
CA PHE A 32 -7.29 4.79 6.24
C PHE A 32 -7.97 4.64 4.88
N ASP A 33 -8.97 5.46 4.57
CA ASP A 33 -9.69 5.41 3.28
C ASP A 33 -8.80 5.77 2.09
N PHE A 34 -7.65 6.40 2.32
CA PHE A 34 -6.61 6.60 1.31
C PHE A 34 -5.90 5.30 0.87
N ILE A 35 -6.03 4.21 1.63
CA ILE A 35 -5.52 2.88 1.26
C ILE A 35 -6.59 2.18 0.42
N ILE A 36 -6.39 2.16 -0.89
CA ILE A 36 -7.43 1.78 -1.86
C ILE A 36 -7.35 0.29 -2.18
N GLN A 37 -8.51 -0.36 -2.25
CA GLN A 37 -8.60 -1.74 -2.73
C GLN A 37 -8.39 -1.76 -4.24
N LYS A 38 -7.22 -2.20 -4.70
CA LYS A 38 -6.87 -2.21 -6.13
C LYS A 38 -5.76 -3.22 -6.39
N ASN A 39 -5.93 -4.07 -7.39
CA ASN A 39 -4.88 -4.97 -7.82
C ASN A 39 -3.83 -4.20 -8.64
N ILE A 40 -2.62 -4.07 -8.10
CA ILE A 40 -1.54 -3.30 -8.73
C ILE A 40 -0.97 -3.97 -9.99
N TYR A 41 -1.24 -5.26 -10.21
CA TYR A 41 -0.76 -5.99 -11.38
C TYR A 41 -1.61 -5.75 -12.63
N ASP A 42 -2.74 -5.07 -12.50
CA ASP A 42 -3.59 -4.72 -13.66
C ASP A 42 -3.19 -3.37 -14.29
N PHE A 43 -2.30 -2.62 -13.64
CA PHE A 43 -1.98 -1.24 -13.99
C PHE A 43 -0.48 -0.98 -14.08
N GLU A 44 -0.08 -0.08 -14.96
CA GLU A 44 1.28 0.46 -14.97
C GLU A 44 1.51 1.42 -13.78
N PRO A 45 2.75 1.58 -13.29
CA PRO A 45 3.04 2.51 -12.19
C PRO A 45 2.55 3.94 -12.45
N GLN A 46 2.60 4.40 -13.70
CA GLN A 46 2.15 5.75 -14.08
C GLN A 46 0.62 5.91 -13.94
N GLU A 47 -0.14 4.85 -14.21
CA GLU A 47 -1.61 4.81 -14.03
C GLU A 47 -2.00 4.78 -12.54
N LEU A 48 -1.11 4.29 -11.67
CA LEU A 48 -1.30 4.31 -10.22
C LEU A 48 -0.99 5.70 -9.63
N HIS A 49 0.05 6.39 -10.13
CA HIS A 49 0.52 7.67 -9.58
C HIS A 49 -0.06 8.92 -10.29
N GLY A 50 -0.66 8.79 -11.47
CA GLY A 50 -1.08 9.91 -12.31
C GLY A 50 -2.33 10.66 -11.86
N PRO A 51 -2.64 11.83 -12.46
CA PRO A 51 -3.88 12.59 -12.22
C PRO A 51 -5.15 11.84 -12.65
N THR A 52 -4.99 10.76 -13.43
CA THR A 52 -6.02 9.80 -13.82
C THR A 52 -6.21 8.67 -12.81
N SER A 53 -5.40 8.62 -11.75
CA SER A 53 -5.60 7.66 -10.66
C SER A 53 -6.94 7.95 -9.98
N PHE A 54 -7.79 6.92 -9.88
CA PHE A 54 -9.06 6.99 -9.16
C PHE A 54 -8.96 6.27 -7.81
N PRO A 55 -9.39 6.91 -6.71
CA PRO A 55 -9.89 8.29 -6.64
C PRO A 55 -8.76 9.33 -6.86
N PRO A 56 -9.08 10.50 -7.47
CA PRO A 56 -8.15 11.63 -7.51
C PRO A 56 -7.80 12.07 -6.08
N PHE A 57 -6.62 12.67 -5.90
CA PHE A 57 -6.08 13.15 -4.61
C PHE A 57 -7.19 13.69 -3.69
N SER A 58 -7.57 12.89 -2.69
CA SER A 58 -8.74 13.16 -1.86
C SER A 58 -8.42 14.18 -0.76
N GLU A 59 -9.42 14.95 -0.32
CA GLU A 59 -9.30 15.83 0.86
C GLU A 59 -8.86 15.05 2.12
N SER A 60 -9.15 13.75 2.18
CA SER A 60 -8.65 12.83 3.22
C SER A 60 -7.11 12.82 3.31
N GLU A 61 -6.41 12.81 2.17
CA GLU A 61 -4.94 12.78 2.11
C GLU A 61 -4.32 14.08 2.64
N SER A 62 -4.99 15.21 2.42
CA SER A 62 -4.58 16.52 2.98
C SER A 62 -4.72 16.57 4.51
N THR A 63 -5.62 15.76 5.08
CA THR A 63 -5.83 15.69 6.52
C THR A 63 -4.83 14.77 7.21
N ILE A 64 -4.27 13.77 6.53
CA ILE A 64 -3.41 12.72 7.12
C ILE A 64 -1.90 12.99 6.91
N GLY A 65 -1.55 13.89 5.99
CA GLY A 65 -0.15 14.27 5.74
C GLY A 65 0.63 13.18 4.99
N LEU A 66 0.07 12.66 3.90
CA LEU A 66 0.77 11.72 3.03
C LEU A 66 1.95 12.39 2.30
N ASN A 67 3.02 11.63 2.05
CA ASN A 67 4.05 12.06 1.11
C ASN A 67 3.47 12.05 -0.31
N LYS A 68 3.68 13.13 -1.07
CA LYS A 68 3.11 13.31 -2.43
C LYS A 68 3.46 12.19 -3.42
N ASN A 69 4.53 11.43 -3.15
CA ASN A 69 5.03 10.39 -4.03
C ASN A 69 4.66 8.97 -3.55
N GLU A 70 3.95 8.85 -2.43
CA GLU A 70 3.55 7.57 -1.85
C GLU A 70 2.07 7.32 -2.10
N ARG A 71 1.74 6.09 -2.49
CA ARG A 71 0.37 5.60 -2.62
C ARG A 71 0.29 4.22 -1.99
N TYR A 72 -0.83 3.95 -1.34
CA TYR A 72 -1.05 2.72 -0.60
C TYR A 72 -2.23 1.97 -1.23
N TYR A 73 -1.98 0.72 -1.60
CA TYR A 73 -2.98 -0.15 -2.19
C TYR A 73 -2.99 -1.47 -1.44
N TYR A 74 -4.16 -2.09 -1.37
CA TYR A 74 -4.28 -3.47 -0.94
C TYR A 74 -5.09 -4.26 -1.94
N CYS A 75 -4.71 -5.52 -2.11
CA CYS A 75 -5.50 -6.48 -2.86
C CYS A 75 -5.28 -7.86 -2.26
N ARG A 76 -6.29 -8.72 -2.42
CA ARG A 76 -6.08 -10.14 -2.24
C ARG A 76 -5.38 -10.63 -3.51
N ARG A 77 -4.23 -11.26 -3.33
CA ARG A 77 -3.50 -11.88 -4.45
C ARG A 77 -4.34 -13.03 -5.00
N GLU A 78 -4.75 -12.94 -6.26
CA GLU A 78 -5.48 -13.99 -6.97
C GLU A 78 -4.56 -14.92 -7.75
N THR A 79 -3.45 -14.38 -8.26
CA THR A 79 -2.45 -15.14 -9.03
C THR A 79 -1.03 -14.82 -8.55
N ASP A 80 -0.08 -15.71 -8.85
CA ASP A 80 1.34 -15.45 -8.59
C ASP A 80 2.03 -14.62 -9.66
N SER A 81 1.29 -14.26 -10.73
CA SER A 81 1.81 -13.41 -11.80
C SER A 81 2.17 -12.03 -11.25
N ARG A 82 3.28 -11.50 -11.77
CA ARG A 82 3.73 -10.13 -11.54
C ARG A 82 3.74 -9.31 -12.82
N GLU A 83 3.18 -9.88 -13.87
CA GLU A 83 3.09 -9.27 -15.19
C GLU A 83 1.88 -8.34 -15.26
N VAL A 84 2.08 -7.17 -15.87
CA VAL A 84 1.04 -6.19 -16.13
C VAL A 84 0.56 -6.37 -17.56
N MET A 85 -0.19 -7.44 -17.81
CA MET A 85 -0.90 -7.71 -19.08
C MET A 85 -0.06 -7.43 -20.35
N GLY A 86 1.18 -7.91 -20.40
CA GLY A 86 2.10 -7.70 -21.53
C GLY A 86 2.72 -6.31 -21.66
N ARG A 87 2.43 -5.38 -20.73
CA ARG A 87 2.96 -4.00 -20.70
C ARG A 87 4.22 -3.85 -19.83
N GLY A 88 4.52 -4.85 -19.00
CA GLY A 88 5.69 -4.87 -18.15
C GLY A 88 5.54 -5.86 -17.01
N TRP A 89 6.47 -5.87 -16.07
CA TRP A 89 6.46 -6.80 -14.94
C TRP A 89 7.15 -6.25 -13.68
N TRP A 90 6.69 -6.69 -12.52
CA TRP A 90 7.27 -6.32 -11.23
C TRP A 90 8.34 -7.33 -10.80
N LYS A 91 9.61 -6.90 -10.82
CA LYS A 91 10.78 -7.67 -10.39
C LYS A 91 11.08 -7.49 -8.92
N ALA A 92 11.38 -8.57 -8.20
CA ALA A 92 11.92 -8.45 -6.84
C ALA A 92 13.35 -7.90 -6.87
N THR A 93 13.60 -6.86 -6.07
CA THR A 93 14.94 -6.25 -5.95
C THR A 93 15.69 -6.69 -4.71
N SER A 94 15.01 -7.30 -3.75
CA SER A 94 15.64 -7.84 -2.54
C SER A 94 14.94 -9.08 -2.03
N HIS A 95 15.56 -9.71 -1.04
CA HIS A 95 14.99 -10.83 -0.30
C HIS A 95 13.74 -10.40 0.46
N VAL A 96 12.90 -11.38 0.75
CA VAL A 96 11.74 -11.17 1.63
C VAL A 96 12.25 -10.91 3.04
N LYS A 97 11.80 -9.83 3.66
CA LYS A 97 12.01 -9.52 5.07
C LYS A 97 10.80 -10.03 5.85
N ALA A 98 11.03 -10.90 6.83
CA ALA A 98 10.02 -11.23 7.82
C ALA A 98 9.81 -10.03 8.74
N VAL A 99 8.54 -9.72 9.01
CA VAL A 99 8.13 -8.67 9.95
C VAL A 99 7.55 -9.37 11.16
N SER A 100 8.17 -9.14 12.32
CA SER A 100 7.80 -9.78 13.57
C SER A 100 7.29 -8.73 14.54
N SER A 101 6.31 -9.10 15.35
CA SER A 101 5.85 -8.27 16.44
C SER A 101 6.94 -8.13 17.52
N PRO A 102 6.81 -7.18 18.46
CA PRO A 102 7.72 -7.05 19.60
C PRO A 102 7.89 -8.33 20.44
N ASN A 103 6.90 -9.24 20.41
CA ASN A 103 6.97 -10.54 21.09
C ASN A 103 7.75 -11.62 20.33
N GLY A 104 8.23 -11.33 19.10
CA GLY A 104 8.96 -12.25 18.23
C GLY A 104 8.09 -13.08 17.26
N GLU A 105 6.76 -12.99 17.35
CA GLU A 105 5.83 -13.68 16.45
C GLU A 105 5.84 -13.05 15.05
N VAL A 106 5.88 -13.88 14.01
CA VAL A 106 5.88 -13.41 12.61
C VAL A 106 4.49 -12.93 12.23
N MET A 107 4.35 -11.64 11.92
CA MET A 107 3.10 -11.00 11.51
C MET A 107 2.91 -11.03 9.99
N GLY A 108 4.02 -10.99 9.24
CA GLY A 108 3.96 -11.02 7.79
C GLY A 108 5.30 -10.79 7.12
N TYR A 109 5.25 -10.39 5.85
CA TYR A 109 6.41 -10.37 4.97
C TYR A 109 6.42 -9.11 4.09
N LYS A 110 7.58 -8.48 3.99
CA LYS A 110 7.83 -7.32 3.12
C LYS A 110 8.81 -7.69 2.02
N ARG A 111 8.52 -7.26 0.78
CA ARG A 111 9.41 -7.45 -0.35
C ARG A 111 9.38 -6.21 -1.26
N PRO A 112 10.53 -5.58 -1.54
CA PRO A 112 10.59 -4.50 -2.52
C PRO A 112 10.54 -5.05 -3.95
N LEU A 113 9.83 -4.32 -4.81
CA LEU A 113 9.67 -4.62 -6.23
C LEU A 113 10.03 -3.40 -7.07
N THR A 114 10.51 -3.61 -8.29
CA THR A 114 10.73 -2.59 -9.31
C THR A 114 10.05 -3.01 -10.60
N PHE A 115 9.36 -2.07 -11.24
CA PHE A 115 8.68 -2.30 -12.51
C PHE A 115 9.67 -2.22 -13.69
N HIS A 116 9.50 -3.11 -14.67
CA HIS A 116 10.32 -3.24 -15.88
C HIS A 116 9.44 -3.42 -17.11
#